data_AF-A0AA49FJ71-F1
#
_entry.id   AF-A0AA49FJ71-F1
#
_cell.length_a   1.000
_cell.length_b   1.000
_cell.length_c   1.000
_cell.angle_alpha   90.00
_cell.angle_beta   90.00
_cell.angle_gamma   90.00
#
_symmetry.space_group_name_H-M   'P 1'
#
loop_
_entity.id
_entity.type
_entity.pdbx_description
1 polymer ?
#
loop_
_entity_poly.entity_id
_entity_poly.type
_entity_poly.pdbx_seq_one_letter_code
_entity_poly.pdbx_strand_id
1 'polypeptide(L)'
;MKRLAGFLCALAALPAWGQARGYAFDDPALFARQLAWGVVHGVRLLGRACFERGDAAAAAAYADWLDREMPVIRATERELARRYFDRDTASPDALAAVLNLRPSLETPAAELAAACATLPEALASPRYRLDRFIAEKEREGIK
;
A
#
# COMPACT_ATOMS: atom_id res chain seq x y z
N MET A 1 -55.01 -3.23 -38.80
CA MET A 1 -53.66 -3.18 -39.41
C MET A 1 -52.76 -2.29 -38.57
N LYS A 2 -51.53 -2.77 -38.29
CA LYS A 2 -50.34 -2.08 -37.73
C LYS A 2 -50.42 -1.54 -36.29
N ARG A 3 -49.71 -2.22 -35.38
CA ARG A 3 -48.97 -1.54 -34.31
C ARG A 3 -47.52 -2.01 -34.36
N LEU A 4 -46.64 -1.01 -34.42
CA LEU A 4 -45.21 -1.09 -34.68
C LEU A 4 -44.47 -1.76 -33.52
N ALA A 5 -43.48 -2.57 -33.91
CA ALA A 5 -42.42 -3.06 -33.07
C ALA A 5 -41.63 -1.88 -32.47
N GLY A 6 -41.61 -1.79 -31.14
CA GLY A 6 -40.67 -0.96 -30.39
C GLY A 6 -39.58 -1.86 -29.84
N PHE A 7 -38.43 -1.88 -30.51
CA PHE A 7 -37.22 -2.57 -30.10
C PHE A 7 -36.68 -1.87 -28.85
N LEU A 8 -36.96 -2.40 -27.66
CA LEU A 8 -36.30 -1.98 -26.43
C LEU A 8 -34.87 -2.52 -26.47
N CYS A 9 -33.97 -1.71 -26.99
CA CYS A 9 -32.54 -1.88 -26.77
C CYS A 9 -32.29 -1.55 -25.30
N ALA A 10 -32.32 -2.57 -24.44
CA ALA A 10 -31.80 -2.46 -23.09
C ALA A 10 -30.31 -2.19 -23.22
N LEU A 11 -29.89 -0.93 -23.03
CA LEU A 11 -28.50 -0.62 -22.73
C LEU A 11 -28.15 -1.40 -21.47
N ALA A 12 -27.44 -2.51 -21.64
CA ALA A 12 -26.68 -3.08 -20.56
C ALA A 12 -25.75 -1.96 -20.06
N ALA A 13 -25.95 -1.55 -18.81
CA ALA A 13 -24.95 -0.77 -18.10
C ALA A 13 -23.70 -1.65 -18.04
N LEU A 14 -22.80 -1.46 -19.01
CA LEU A 14 -21.45 -1.97 -18.93
C LEU A 14 -20.89 -1.44 -17.60
N PRO A 15 -20.31 -2.29 -16.73
CA PRO A 15 -19.63 -1.78 -15.56
C PRO A 15 -18.65 -0.71 -16.04
N ALA A 16 -18.71 0.45 -15.38
CA ALA A 16 -17.78 1.54 -15.62
C ALA A 16 -16.36 0.97 -15.63
N TRP A 17 -15.54 1.53 -16.53
CA TRP A 17 -14.20 1.08 -16.88
C TRP A 17 -13.38 0.55 -15.69
N GLY A 18 -12.59 -0.49 -15.98
CA GLY A 18 -11.89 -1.38 -15.04
C GLY A 18 -11.44 -0.75 -13.73
N GLN A 19 -11.58 -1.51 -12.62
CA GLN A 19 -11.11 -1.14 -11.29
C GLN A 19 -9.79 -0.40 -11.41
N ALA A 20 -9.77 0.93 -11.19
CA ALA A 20 -8.57 1.71 -11.49
C ALA A 20 -7.38 1.07 -10.76
N ARG A 21 -6.37 0.61 -11.49
CA ARG A 21 -5.17 -0.03 -10.92
C ARG A 21 -4.01 0.95 -10.97
N GLY A 22 -3.04 0.75 -10.10
CA GLY A 22 -1.86 1.61 -10.02
C GLY A 22 -2.11 2.91 -9.27
N TYR A 23 -1.17 3.82 -9.42
CA TYR A 23 -1.12 5.07 -8.67
C TYR A 23 -2.11 6.11 -9.22
N ALA A 24 -2.69 6.91 -8.31
CA ALA A 24 -3.65 7.96 -8.62
C ALA A 24 -2.94 9.32 -8.61
N PHE A 25 -2.20 9.61 -9.68
CA PHE A 25 -1.43 10.85 -9.82
C PHE A 25 -2.30 12.12 -9.98
N ASP A 26 -3.62 11.99 -10.01
CA ASP A 26 -4.60 13.06 -10.08
C ASP A 26 -5.25 13.37 -8.73
N ASP A 27 -5.03 12.51 -7.72
CA ASP A 27 -5.53 12.67 -6.35
C ASP A 27 -4.35 12.64 -5.37
N PRO A 28 -3.82 13.82 -4.96
CA PRO A 28 -2.67 13.91 -4.06
C PRO A 28 -2.88 13.20 -2.72
N ALA A 29 -4.12 13.20 -2.19
CA ALA A 29 -4.43 12.57 -0.91
C ALA A 29 -4.39 11.03 -1.02
N LEU A 30 -4.98 10.49 -2.08
CA LEU A 30 -4.91 9.06 -2.37
C LEU A 30 -3.47 8.65 -2.72
N PHE A 31 -2.75 9.44 -3.51
CA PHE A 31 -1.37 9.17 -3.89
C PHE A 31 -0.43 9.09 -2.67
N ALA A 32 -0.55 10.04 -1.74
CA ALA A 32 0.22 10.01 -0.48
C ALA A 32 0.01 8.71 0.30
N ARG A 33 -1.22 8.20 0.34
CA ARG A 33 -1.57 6.92 0.97
C ARG A 33 -1.04 5.70 0.22
N GLN A 34 -1.06 5.73 -1.11
CA GLN A 34 -0.45 4.68 -1.93
C GLN A 34 1.07 4.61 -1.71
N LEU A 35 1.74 5.76 -1.61
CA LEU A 35 3.17 5.83 -1.27
C LEU A 35 3.43 5.32 0.15
N ALA A 36 2.61 5.71 1.12
CA ALA A 36 2.71 5.21 2.49
C ALA A 36 2.53 3.69 2.56
N TRP A 37 1.60 3.13 1.76
CA TRP A 37 1.45 1.68 1.63
C TRP A 37 2.70 1.01 1.04
N GLY A 38 3.35 1.66 0.08
CA GLY A 38 4.66 1.22 -0.43
C GLY A 38 5.72 1.10 0.69
N VAL A 39 5.77 2.09 1.59
CA VAL A 39 6.65 2.04 2.78
C VAL A 39 6.27 0.89 3.70
N VAL A 40 4.98 0.74 4.03
CA VAL A 40 4.47 -0.35 4.89
C VAL A 40 4.86 -1.70 4.33
N HIS A 41 4.62 -1.91 3.03
CA HIS A 41 4.93 -3.16 2.36
C HIS A 41 6.43 -3.45 2.35
N GLY A 42 7.27 -2.45 2.03
CA GLY A 42 8.72 -2.60 2.07
C GLY A 42 9.26 -2.94 3.46
N VAL A 43 8.79 -2.24 4.50
CA VAL A 43 9.18 -2.50 5.89
C VAL A 43 8.71 -3.90 6.33
N ARG A 44 7.51 -4.34 5.95
CA ARG A 44 7.00 -5.69 6.21
C ARG A 44 7.91 -6.76 5.60
N LEU A 45 8.29 -6.59 4.33
CA LEU A 45 9.17 -7.56 3.66
C LEU A 45 10.54 -7.62 4.33
N LEU A 46 11.13 -6.47 4.66
CA LEU A 46 12.44 -6.40 5.31
C LEU A 46 12.40 -6.96 6.73
N GLY A 47 11.41 -6.57 7.53
CA GLY A 47 11.23 -7.07 8.90
C GLY A 47 11.09 -8.61 8.93
N ARG A 48 10.32 -9.18 8.00
CA ARG A 48 10.21 -10.64 7.84
C ARG A 48 11.55 -11.27 7.45
N ALA A 49 12.25 -10.72 6.46
CA ALA A 49 13.54 -11.25 6.03
C ALA A 49 14.59 -11.20 7.16
N CYS A 50 14.61 -10.14 7.97
CA CYS A 50 15.49 -10.03 9.14
C CYS A 50 15.11 -11.04 10.24
N PHE A 51 13.82 -11.25 10.48
CA PHE A 51 13.35 -12.28 11.40
C PHE A 51 13.79 -13.69 10.96
N GLU A 52 13.62 -14.04 9.69
CA GLU A 52 14.03 -15.34 9.12
C GLU A 52 15.55 -15.57 9.20
N ARG A 53 16.35 -14.49 9.23
CA ARG A 53 17.80 -14.54 9.46
C ARG A 53 18.22 -14.64 10.93
N GLY A 54 17.29 -14.47 11.87
CA GLY A 54 17.58 -14.43 13.30
C GLY A 54 18.11 -13.09 13.81
N ASP A 55 17.93 -12.00 13.07
CA ASP A 55 18.34 -10.65 13.48
C ASP A 55 17.36 -10.08 14.53
N ALA A 56 17.52 -10.49 15.79
CA ALA A 56 16.56 -10.21 16.87
C ALA A 56 16.28 -8.72 17.12
N ALA A 57 17.31 -7.87 17.05
CA ALA A 57 17.15 -6.42 17.22
C ALA A 57 16.31 -5.79 16.09
N ALA A 58 16.50 -6.26 14.85
CA ALA A 58 15.73 -5.82 13.70
C ALA A 58 14.26 -6.29 13.81
N ALA A 59 14.04 -7.54 14.24
CA ALA A 59 12.70 -8.08 14.46
C ALA A 59 11.95 -7.32 15.56
N ALA A 60 12.60 -6.99 16.67
CA ALA A 60 12.02 -6.19 17.75
C ALA A 60 11.66 -4.77 17.27
N ALA A 61 12.59 -4.09 16.58
CA ALA A 61 12.33 -2.76 16.04
C ALA A 61 11.18 -2.74 15.02
N TYR A 62 11.05 -3.80 14.20
CA TYR A 62 9.91 -3.96 13.29
C TYR A 62 8.59 -4.11 14.06
N ALA A 63 8.55 -4.93 15.12
CA ALA A 63 7.36 -5.09 15.95
C ALA A 63 6.95 -3.76 16.62
N ASP A 64 7.90 -3.05 17.23
CA ASP A 64 7.65 -1.75 17.86
C ASP A 64 7.15 -0.70 16.87
N TRP A 65 7.71 -0.70 15.65
CA TRP A 65 7.25 0.17 14.57
C TRP A 65 5.84 -0.20 14.13
N LEU A 66 5.56 -1.49 13.93
CA LEU A 66 4.25 -1.97 13.52
C LEU A 66 3.16 -1.59 14.52
N ASP A 67 3.42 -1.77 15.82
CA ASP A 67 2.48 -1.43 16.90
C ASP A 67 2.20 0.07 16.94
N ARG A 68 3.24 0.90 16.85
CA ARG A 68 3.10 2.36 16.81
C ARG A 68 2.32 2.85 15.60
N GLU A 69 2.57 2.31 14.43
CA GLU A 69 2.00 2.80 13.17
C GLU A 69 0.67 2.12 12.80
N MET A 70 0.25 1.08 13.54
CA MET A 70 -0.95 0.29 13.28
C MET A 70 -2.21 1.13 13.02
N PRO A 71 -2.52 2.20 13.78
CA PRO A 71 -3.71 3.02 13.50
C PRO A 71 -3.69 3.64 12.10
N VAL A 72 -2.54 4.14 11.65
CA VAL A 72 -2.34 4.77 10.34
C VAL A 72 -2.36 3.71 9.23
N ILE A 73 -1.71 2.56 9.47
CA ILE A 73 -1.74 1.41 8.56
C ILE A 73 -3.17 0.97 8.30
N ARG A 74 -3.98 0.81 9.35
CA ARG A 74 -5.38 0.37 9.24
C ARG A 74 -6.26 1.39 8.52
N ALA A 75 -6.04 2.69 8.75
CA ALA A 75 -6.75 3.73 8.01
C ALA A 75 -6.41 3.68 6.51
N THR A 76 -5.12 3.60 6.19
CA THR A 76 -4.61 3.47 4.82
C THR A 76 -5.16 2.21 4.13
N GLU A 77 -5.10 1.06 4.80
CA GLU A 77 -5.62 -0.22 4.31
C GLU A 77 -7.10 -0.11 3.92
N ARG A 78 -7.95 0.44 4.80
CA ARG A 78 -9.38 0.63 4.54
C ARG A 78 -9.65 1.54 3.35
N GLU A 79 -8.93 2.65 3.26
CA GLU A 79 -9.12 3.61 2.16
C GLU A 79 -8.73 3.00 0.81
N LEU A 80 -7.57 2.33 0.75
CA LEU A 80 -7.15 1.63 -0.45
C LEU A 80 -8.07 0.44 -0.77
N ALA A 81 -8.56 -0.28 0.24
CA ALA A 81 -9.51 -1.37 0.06
C ALA A 81 -10.80 -0.87 -0.61
N ARG A 82 -11.37 0.24 -0.11
CA ARG A 82 -12.56 0.86 -0.72
C ARG A 82 -12.27 1.31 -2.14
N ARG A 83 -11.11 1.93 -2.36
CA ARG A 83 -10.72 2.47 -3.66
C ARG A 83 -10.57 1.41 -4.76
N TYR A 84 -9.99 0.27 -4.43
CA TYR A 84 -9.62 -0.76 -5.42
C TYR A 84 -10.57 -1.95 -5.48
N PHE A 85 -11.29 -2.22 -4.40
CA PHE A 85 -12.08 -3.45 -4.24
C PHE A 85 -13.52 -3.20 -3.81
N ASP A 86 -13.94 -1.95 -3.61
CA ASP A 86 -15.29 -1.57 -3.17
C ASP A 86 -15.74 -2.31 -1.88
N ARG A 87 -14.81 -2.41 -0.92
CA ARG A 87 -15.00 -3.08 0.37
C ARG A 87 -14.07 -2.49 1.42
N ASP A 88 -14.38 -2.67 2.69
CA ASP A 88 -13.58 -2.07 3.78
C ASP A 88 -12.28 -2.80 4.10
N THR A 89 -12.05 -4.01 3.60
CA THR A 89 -10.85 -4.80 3.90
C THR A 89 -10.25 -5.42 2.66
N ALA A 90 -8.92 -5.57 2.63
CA ALA A 90 -8.23 -6.33 1.59
C ALA A 90 -6.97 -6.95 2.18
N SER A 91 -6.54 -8.10 1.67
CA SER A 91 -5.27 -8.66 2.14
C SER A 91 -4.11 -7.73 1.78
N PRO A 92 -3.05 -7.68 2.59
CA PRO A 92 -1.89 -6.85 2.28
C PRO A 92 -1.29 -7.14 0.90
N ASP A 93 -1.30 -8.42 0.49
CA ASP A 93 -0.78 -8.84 -0.81
C ASP A 93 -1.67 -8.39 -1.97
N ALA A 94 -3.00 -8.36 -1.79
CA ALA A 94 -3.92 -7.81 -2.80
C ALA A 94 -3.69 -6.31 -3.00
N LEU A 95 -3.48 -5.56 -1.90
CA LEU A 95 -3.16 -4.13 -1.94
C LEU A 95 -1.80 -3.86 -2.59
N ALA A 96 -0.79 -4.68 -2.28
CA ALA A 96 0.50 -4.62 -2.95
C ALA A 96 0.38 -4.89 -4.47
N ALA A 97 -0.43 -5.88 -4.86
CA ALA A 97 -0.61 -6.27 -6.25
C ALA A 97 -1.34 -5.21 -7.09
N VAL A 98 -2.32 -4.50 -6.55
CA VAL A 98 -2.99 -3.40 -7.29
C VAL A 98 -2.07 -2.20 -7.51
N LEU A 99 -1.06 -2.03 -6.66
CA LEU A 99 -0.01 -1.00 -6.76
C LEU A 99 1.24 -1.49 -7.52
N ASN A 100 1.20 -2.70 -8.09
CA ASN A 100 2.33 -3.31 -8.79
C ASN A 100 3.62 -3.38 -7.94
N LEU A 101 3.49 -3.56 -6.62
CA LEU A 101 4.64 -3.74 -5.73
C LEU A 101 5.17 -5.17 -5.84
N ARG A 102 6.50 -5.33 -5.75
CA ARG A 102 7.13 -6.67 -5.74
C ARG A 102 6.69 -7.48 -4.52
N PRO A 103 6.37 -8.77 -4.66
CA PRO A 103 5.87 -9.58 -3.55
C PRO A 103 6.98 -10.04 -2.58
N SER A 104 8.24 -9.94 -2.97
CA SER A 104 9.40 -10.43 -2.24
C SER A 104 10.60 -9.48 -2.37
N LEU A 105 11.57 -9.63 -1.45
CA LEU A 105 12.88 -9.01 -1.56
C LEU A 105 13.82 -9.96 -2.32
N GLU A 106 14.32 -9.49 -3.45
CA GLU A 106 15.39 -10.12 -4.20
C GLU A 106 16.65 -9.28 -3.94
N THR A 107 17.44 -9.68 -2.95
CA THR A 107 18.60 -8.91 -2.49
C THR A 107 19.72 -9.86 -2.06
N PRO A 108 20.98 -9.59 -2.41
CA PRO A 108 22.12 -10.38 -1.97
C PRO A 108 22.19 -10.48 -0.45
N ALA A 109 22.67 -11.62 0.08
CA ALA A 109 22.71 -11.88 1.52
C ALA A 109 23.51 -10.83 2.31
N ALA A 110 24.58 -10.27 1.73
CA ALA A 110 25.40 -9.22 2.34
C ALA A 110 24.65 -7.89 2.47
N GLU A 111 23.90 -7.50 1.43
CA GLU A 111 23.07 -6.28 1.46
C GLU A 111 21.91 -6.44 2.43
N LEU A 112 21.27 -7.61 2.47
CA LEU A 112 20.23 -7.90 3.43
C LEU A 112 20.77 -7.84 4.88
N ALA A 113 21.97 -8.35 5.13
CA ALA A 113 22.61 -8.25 6.44
C ALA A 113 22.83 -6.77 6.86
N ALA A 114 23.31 -5.92 5.95
CA ALA A 114 23.50 -4.50 6.21
C ALA A 114 22.16 -3.77 6.46
N ALA A 115 21.11 -4.13 5.70
CA ALA A 115 19.78 -3.57 5.90
C ALA A 115 19.19 -3.98 7.26
N CYS A 116 19.36 -5.24 7.68
CA CYS A 116 18.90 -5.69 8.99
C CYS A 116 19.66 -5.02 10.14
N ALA A 117 20.99 -4.86 10.01
CA ALA A 117 21.81 -4.19 11.02
C ALA A 117 21.40 -2.73 11.27
N THR A 118 20.94 -2.03 10.23
CA THR A 118 20.56 -0.62 10.28
C THR A 118 19.05 -0.38 10.45
N LEU A 119 18.23 -1.45 10.42
CA LEU A 119 16.77 -1.35 10.50
C LEU A 119 16.27 -0.63 11.76
N PRO A 120 16.80 -0.88 12.98
CA PRO A 120 16.33 -0.18 14.17
C PRO A 120 16.49 1.34 14.10
N GLU A 121 17.66 1.80 13.67
CA GLU A 121 17.93 3.24 13.49
C GLU A 121 17.03 3.83 12.39
N ALA A 122 16.86 3.10 11.29
CA ALA A 122 15.98 3.51 10.21
C ALA A 122 14.55 3.72 10.71
N LEU A 123 13.93 2.73 11.38
CA LEU A 123 12.53 2.80 11.83
C LEU A 123 12.28 3.81 12.97
N ALA A 124 13.32 4.28 13.64
CA ALA A 124 13.25 5.38 14.60
C ALA A 124 13.22 6.76 13.93
N SER A 125 13.68 6.86 12.67
CA SER A 125 13.77 8.14 11.97
C SER A 125 12.39 8.70 11.53
N PRO A 126 12.23 10.04 11.44
CA PRO A 126 10.95 10.67 11.10
C PRO A 126 10.34 10.21 9.77
N ARG A 127 11.14 9.74 8.81
CA ARG A 127 10.65 9.29 7.50
C ARG A 127 9.77 8.04 7.56
N TYR A 128 9.84 7.26 8.64
CA TYR A 128 8.99 6.08 8.86
C TYR A 128 7.81 6.34 9.81
N ARG A 129 7.56 7.62 10.15
CA ARG A 129 6.33 8.05 10.81
C ARG A 129 5.27 8.26 9.72
N LEU A 130 4.35 7.32 9.57
CA LEU A 130 3.45 7.27 8.40
C LEU A 130 2.49 8.46 8.37
N ASP A 131 2.05 8.92 9.53
CA ASP A 131 1.25 10.15 9.67
C ASP A 131 1.97 11.37 9.09
N ARG A 132 3.25 11.55 9.45
CA ARG A 132 4.07 12.65 8.94
C ARG A 132 4.38 12.49 7.46
N PHE A 133 4.71 11.27 7.04
CA PHE A 133 5.00 10.94 5.65
C PHE A 133 3.80 11.29 4.75
N ILE A 134 2.59 10.86 5.12
CA ILE A 134 1.37 11.16 4.36
C ILE A 134 1.16 12.67 4.29
N ALA A 135 1.19 13.35 5.44
CA ALA A 135 0.98 14.79 5.49
C ALA A 135 2.02 15.58 4.67
N GLU A 136 3.26 15.11 4.62
CA GLU A 136 4.31 15.69 3.79
C GLU A 136 4.03 15.51 2.30
N LYS A 137 3.68 14.30 1.86
CA LYS A 137 3.37 14.02 0.46
C LYS A 137 2.12 14.74 -0.04
N GLU A 138 1.13 14.94 0.81
CA GLU A 138 -0.04 15.76 0.49
C GLU A 138 0.33 17.23 0.26
N ARG A 139 1.29 17.78 1.02
CA ARG A 139 1.74 19.17 0.88
C ARG A 139 2.65 19.40 -0.32
N GLU A 140 3.44 18.41 -0.70
CA GLU A 140 4.39 18.55 -1.81
C GLU A 140 3.66 18.81 -3.15
N GLY A 141 2.42 18.35 -3.29
CA GLY A 141 1.63 18.49 -4.51
C GLY A 141 2.25 17.69 -5.67
N ILE A 142 1.43 17.31 -6.64
CA ILE A 142 1.92 16.64 -7.84
C ILE A 142 2.39 17.76 -8.78
N LYS A 143 3.70 17.97 -8.85
CA LYS A 143 4.32 18.91 -9.79
C LYS A 143 4.38 18.33 -11.19
#